data_AF-A0A1V1W092-F1
#
_entry.id   AF-A0A1V1W092-F1
#
_cell.length_a   1.000
_cell.length_b   1.000
_cell.length_c   1.000
_cell.angle_alpha   90.00
_cell.angle_beta   90.00
_cell.angle_gamma   90.00
#
_symmetry.space_group_name_H-M   'P 1'
#
loop_
_entity.id
_entity.type
_entity.pdbx_description
1 polymer ?
#
loop_
_entity_poly.entity_id
_entity_poly.type
_entity_poly.pdbx_seq_one_letter_code
_entity_poly.pdbx_strand_id
1 'polypeptide(L)'
;MEYLSERFPEVADAYRDQFRRTVELDGPLSPRIRELVLLGAYAATRQPRAFALHCERALRSGCDVDEVRQAVLLTLGASATLEWVVDALRSVDEIHQRVTDGEAVVPE
;
A
#
# COMPACT_ATOMS: atom_id res chain seq x y z
N MET A 1 -15.36 -3.17 0.36
CA MET A 1 -15.77 -3.26 1.77
C MET A 1 -17.25 -2.94 1.94
N GLU A 2 -17.80 -1.97 1.22
CA GLU A 2 -19.24 -1.63 1.22
C GLU A 2 -20.16 -2.85 1.09
N TYR A 3 -19.98 -3.66 0.04
CA TYR A 3 -20.76 -4.90 -0.13
C TYR A 3 -20.67 -5.87 1.06
N LEU A 4 -19.48 -6.03 1.67
CA LEU A 4 -19.32 -6.86 2.87
C LEU A 4 -20.04 -6.23 4.06
N SER A 5 -19.94 -4.92 4.26
CA SER A 5 -20.65 -4.22 5.33
C SER A 5 -22.17 -4.34 5.19
N GLU A 6 -22.71 -4.31 3.97
CA GLU A 6 -24.14 -4.42 3.71
C GLU A 6 -24.68 -5.84 3.84
N ARG A 7 -23.93 -6.83 3.33
CA ARG A 7 -24.42 -8.21 3.18
C ARG A 7 -23.95 -9.15 4.28
N PHE A 8 -22.81 -8.84 4.90
CA PHE A 8 -22.14 -9.66 5.91
C PHE A 8 -21.50 -8.77 7.00
N PRO A 9 -22.28 -7.94 7.71
CA PRO A 9 -21.77 -6.90 8.60
C PRO A 9 -20.79 -7.43 9.66
N GLU A 10 -21.11 -8.56 10.30
CA GLU A 10 -20.24 -9.18 11.31
C GLU A 10 -18.86 -9.57 10.75
N VAL A 11 -18.82 -10.05 9.49
CA VAL A 11 -17.55 -10.39 8.82
C VAL A 11 -16.76 -9.11 8.51
N ALA A 12 -17.45 -8.06 8.05
CA ALA A 12 -16.82 -6.78 7.76
C ALA A 12 -16.21 -6.15 9.02
N ASP A 13 -16.92 -6.22 10.14
CA ASP A 13 -16.48 -5.71 11.44
C ASP A 13 -15.32 -6.55 11.99
N ALA A 14 -15.42 -7.88 11.98
CA ALA A 14 -14.32 -8.75 12.40
C ALA A 14 -13.04 -8.50 11.57
N TYR A 15 -13.18 -8.31 10.26
CA TYR A 15 -12.06 -8.00 9.38
C TYR A 15 -11.41 -6.65 9.69
N ARG A 16 -12.19 -5.57 9.82
CA ARG A 16 -11.66 -4.22 10.09
C ARG A 16 -11.14 -4.09 11.51
N ASP A 17 -11.97 -4.46 12.48
CA ASP A 17 -11.81 -4.03 13.85
C ASP A 17 -10.85 -4.90 14.64
N GLN A 18 -10.77 -6.18 14.28
CA GLN A 18 -9.91 -7.15 14.94
C GLN A 18 -8.77 -7.55 14.01
N PHE A 19 -9.06 -8.29 12.93
CA PHE A 19 -8.02 -8.95 12.15
C PHE A 19 -7.00 -7.96 11.56
N ARG A 20 -7.45 -6.95 10.80
CA ARG A 20 -6.54 -6.03 10.11
C ARG A 20 -5.73 -5.20 11.10
N ARG A 21 -6.36 -4.67 12.14
CA ARG A 21 -5.66 -3.89 13.17
C ARG A 21 -4.63 -4.73 13.92
N THR A 22 -4.97 -5.96 14.30
CA THR A 22 -4.02 -6.85 14.99
C THR A 22 -2.84 -7.20 14.08
N VAL A 23 -3.07 -7.58 12.82
CA VAL A 23 -1.97 -7.88 11.88
C VAL A 23 -1.06 -6.66 11.67
N GLU A 24 -1.63 -5.45 11.64
CA GLU A 24 -0.84 -4.23 11.47
C GLU A 24 -0.05 -3.87 12.74
N LEU A 25 -0.58 -4.09 13.95
CA LEU A 25 -0.02 -3.56 15.20
C LEU A 25 0.73 -4.59 16.06
N ASP A 26 0.48 -5.88 15.89
CA ASP A 26 1.07 -6.95 16.70
C ASP A 26 2.38 -7.47 16.08
N GLY A 27 3.41 -6.64 16.10
CA GLY A 27 4.71 -7.02 15.55
C GLY A 27 5.83 -6.00 15.78
N PRO A 28 7.10 -6.40 15.53
CA PRO A 28 8.26 -5.57 15.80
C PRO A 28 8.55 -4.52 14.71
N LEU A 29 7.84 -4.56 13.58
CA LEU A 29 8.09 -3.66 12.46
C LEU A 29 7.47 -2.29 12.74
N SER A 30 8.25 -1.24 12.51
CA SER A 30 7.74 0.14 12.54
C SER A 30 6.75 0.37 11.38
N PRO A 31 5.84 1.35 11.49
CA PRO A 31 4.91 1.68 10.40
C PRO A 31 5.62 1.91 9.06
N ARG A 32 6.73 2.66 9.06
CA ARG A 32 7.54 2.92 7.85
C ARG A 32 7.98 1.63 7.16
N ILE A 33 8.59 0.72 7.91
CA ILE A 33 9.09 -0.56 7.35
C ILE A 33 7.92 -1.46 6.91
N ARG A 34 6.83 -1.49 7.68
CA ARG A 34 5.64 -2.28 7.35
C ARG A 34 5.04 -1.86 6.01
N GLU A 35 4.89 -0.56 5.76
CA GLU A 35 4.34 -0.08 4.49
C GLU A 35 5.27 -0.40 3.30
N LEU A 36 6.59 -0.28 3.46
CA LEU A 36 7.56 -0.65 2.40
C LEU A 36 7.49 -2.15 2.04
N VAL A 37 7.34 -3.03 3.03
CA VAL A 37 7.16 -4.48 2.79
C VAL A 37 5.88 -4.75 2.00
N LEU A 38 4.78 -4.11 2.40
CA LEU A 38 3.49 -4.25 1.73
C LEU A 38 3.52 -3.71 0.30
N LEU A 39 4.21 -2.59 0.06
CA LEU A 39 4.37 -2.02 -1.26
C LEU A 39 5.06 -2.98 -2.24
N GLY A 40 6.16 -3.62 -1.81
CA GLY A 40 6.81 -4.66 -2.60
C GLY A 40 5.85 -5.81 -2.93
N ALA A 41 5.08 -6.29 -1.94
CA ALA A 41 4.11 -7.35 -2.16
C ALA A 41 2.98 -6.94 -3.14
N TYR A 42 2.43 -5.73 -3.02
CA TYR A 42 1.35 -5.26 -3.89
C TYR A 42 1.81 -4.91 -5.30
N ALA A 43 3.05 -4.43 -5.46
CA ALA A 43 3.68 -4.28 -6.78
C ALA A 43 3.84 -5.65 -7.45
N ALA A 44 4.35 -6.64 -6.73
CA ALA A 44 4.56 -7.99 -7.25
C ALA A 44 3.26 -8.75 -7.57
N THR A 45 2.15 -8.41 -6.92
CA THR A 45 0.85 -9.09 -7.09
C THR A 45 -0.17 -8.29 -7.91
N ARG A 46 0.23 -7.14 -8.49
CA ARG A 46 -0.63 -6.24 -9.28
C ARG A 46 -1.95 -5.85 -8.61
N GLN A 47 -1.87 -5.34 -7.38
CA GLN A 47 -3.04 -4.87 -6.64
C GLN A 47 -3.07 -3.33 -6.56
N PRO A 48 -3.49 -2.62 -7.62
CA PRO A 48 -3.29 -1.17 -7.75
C PRO A 48 -3.97 -0.34 -6.65
N ARG A 49 -5.18 -0.73 -6.22
CA ARG A 49 -5.88 -0.02 -5.13
C ARG A 49 -5.18 -0.17 -3.78
N ALA A 50 -4.72 -1.38 -3.47
CA ALA A 50 -3.98 -1.65 -2.25
C ALA A 50 -2.61 -0.96 -2.30
N PHE A 51 -1.92 -1.06 -3.44
CA PHE A 51 -0.66 -0.36 -3.69
C PHE A 51 -0.80 1.14 -3.43
N ALA A 52 -1.83 1.79 -4.01
CA ALA A 52 -2.05 3.22 -3.85
C ALA A 52 -2.28 3.62 -2.38
N LEU A 53 -3.15 2.89 -1.67
CA LEU A 53 -3.42 3.11 -0.25
C LEU A 53 -2.14 2.98 0.61
N HIS A 54 -1.35 1.95 0.37
CA HIS A 54 -0.15 1.68 1.15
C HIS A 54 1.01 2.62 0.76
N CYS A 55 1.04 3.12 -0.47
CA CYS A 55 2.00 4.14 -0.91
C CYS A 55 1.74 5.47 -0.22
N GLU A 56 0.48 5.92 -0.18
CA GLU A 56 0.08 7.11 0.56
C GLU A 56 0.44 7.00 2.05
N ARG A 57 0.16 5.85 2.68
CA ARG A 57 0.52 5.58 4.08
C ARG A 57 2.02 5.63 4.32
N ALA A 58 2.83 5.05 3.43
CA ALA A 58 4.28 5.07 3.54
C ALA A 58 4.80 6.52 3.54
N LEU A 59 4.39 7.33 2.57
CA LEU A 59 4.79 8.73 2.45
C LEU A 59 4.34 9.55 3.67
N ARG A 60 3.09 9.39 4.11
CA ARG A 60 2.56 10.07 5.31
C ARG A 60 3.22 9.61 6.61
N SER A 61 3.81 8.41 6.63
CA SER A 61 4.59 7.91 7.77
C SER A 61 6.04 8.43 7.79
N GLY A 62 6.41 9.29 6.83
CA GLY A 62 7.73 9.89 6.71
C GLY A 62 8.76 9.02 5.99
N CYS A 63 8.32 8.03 5.18
CA CYS A 63 9.22 7.41 4.22
C CYS A 63 9.62 8.42 3.14
N ASP A 64 10.89 8.37 2.77
CA ASP A 64 11.36 9.09 1.58
C ASP A 64 10.80 8.41 0.32
N VAL A 65 10.48 9.20 -0.70
CA VAL A 65 9.92 8.67 -1.94
C VAL A 65 10.88 7.70 -2.63
N ASP A 66 12.19 7.88 -2.48
CA ASP A 66 13.19 6.96 -3.05
C ASP A 66 13.23 5.62 -2.32
N GLU A 67 12.92 5.56 -1.02
CA GLU A 67 12.74 4.30 -0.30
C GLU A 67 11.55 3.51 -0.87
N VAL A 68 10.45 4.21 -1.21
CA VAL A 68 9.27 3.61 -1.83
C VAL A 68 9.60 3.09 -3.24
N ARG A 69 10.29 3.88 -4.06
CA ARG A 69 10.76 3.45 -5.39
C ARG A 69 11.68 2.24 -5.29
N GLN A 70 12.58 2.22 -4.31
CA GLN A 70 13.49 1.10 -4.09
C GLN A 70 12.71 -0.18 -3.71
N ALA A 71 11.73 -0.09 -2.82
CA ALA A 71 10.91 -1.25 -2.44
C ALA A 71 10.21 -1.88 -3.64
N VAL A 72 9.73 -1.06 -4.58
CA VAL A 72 9.17 -1.51 -5.87
C VAL A 72 10.26 -2.13 -6.76
N LEU A 73 11.40 -1.46 -6.91
CA LEU A 73 12.50 -1.92 -7.76
C LEU A 73 13.05 -3.28 -7.35
N LEU A 74 13.14 -3.57 -6.05
CA LEU A 74 13.60 -4.86 -5.52
C LEU A 74 12.75 -6.04 -6.04
N THR A 75 11.48 -5.80 -6.36
CA THR A 75 10.59 -6.84 -6.89
C THR A 75 10.97 -7.27 -8.32
N LEU A 76 11.65 -6.43 -9.10
CA LEU A 76 12.12 -6.77 -10.46
C LEU A 76 13.08 -7.94 -10.47
N GLY A 77 13.95 -8.02 -9.45
CA GLY A 77 14.93 -9.10 -9.28
C GLY A 77 14.37 -10.34 -8.58
N ALA A 78 13.10 -10.32 -8.17
CA ALA A 78 12.52 -11.35 -7.31
C ALA A 78 11.26 -12.00 -7.91
N SER A 79 10.23 -11.20 -8.21
CA SER A 79 8.88 -11.73 -8.45
C SER A 79 8.04 -10.96 -9.47
N ALA A 80 8.41 -9.74 -9.85
CA ALA A 80 7.66 -8.89 -10.77
C ALA A 80 8.33 -8.79 -12.15
N THR A 81 7.54 -8.55 -13.19
CA THR A 81 8.08 -8.26 -14.53
C THR A 81 8.48 -6.80 -14.65
N LEU A 82 9.33 -6.48 -15.64
CA LEU A 82 9.75 -5.10 -15.92
C LEU A 82 8.57 -4.15 -16.12
N GLU A 83 7.56 -4.56 -16.87
CA GLU A 83 6.35 -3.76 -17.11
C GLU A 83 5.63 -3.43 -15.80
N TRP A 84 5.46 -4.42 -14.91
CA TRP A 84 4.72 -4.23 -13.66
C TRP A 84 5.45 -3.28 -12.72
N VAL A 85 6.78 -3.36 -12.71
CA VAL A 85 7.65 -2.46 -11.93
C VAL A 85 7.58 -1.04 -12.49
N VAL A 86 7.64 -0.86 -13.82
CA VAL A 86 7.52 0.45 -14.44
C VAL A 86 6.17 1.09 -14.15
N ASP A 87 5.08 0.33 -14.26
CA ASP A 87 3.73 0.80 -13.92
C ASP A 87 3.67 1.25 -12.45
N ALA A 88 4.16 0.42 -11.53
CA ALA A 88 4.15 0.73 -10.11
C ALA A 88 5.00 1.97 -9.78
N LEU A 89 6.17 2.14 -10.40
CA LEU A 89 7.02 3.33 -10.22
C LEU A 89 6.32 4.61 -10.69
N ARG A 90 5.63 4.57 -11.84
CA ARG A 90 4.82 5.71 -12.30
C ARG A 90 3.71 6.04 -11.30
N SER A 91 3.03 5.02 -10.77
CA SER A 91 2.05 5.23 -9.72
C SER A 91 2.65 5.86 -8.45
N VAL A 92 3.88 5.48 -8.05
CA VAL A 92 4.57 6.14 -6.93
C VAL A 92 4.74 7.63 -7.19
N ASP A 93 5.17 8.02 -8.39
CA ASP A 93 5.37 9.43 -8.74
C ASP A 93 4.05 10.23 -8.70
N GLU A 94 2.98 9.68 -9.28
CA GLU A 94 1.64 10.27 -9.25
C GLU A 94 1.11 10.44 -7.81
N ILE A 95 1.28 9.41 -6.98
CA ILE A 95 0.83 9.42 -5.60
C ILE A 95 1.65 10.41 -4.77
N HIS A 96 2.96 10.45 -4.95
CA HIS A 96 3.84 11.39 -4.27
C HIS A 96 3.47 12.84 -4.58
N GLN A 97 3.17 13.14 -5.84
CA GLN A 97 2.70 14.47 -6.25
C GLN A 97 1.39 14.83 -5.55
N ARG A 98 0.39 13.94 -5.58
CA ARG A 98 -0.91 14.17 -4.91
C ARG A 98 -0.78 14.35 -3.40
N VAL A 99 0.06 13.55 -2.74
CA VAL A 99 0.33 13.70 -1.29
C VAL A 99 0.99 15.06 -1.00
N THR A 100 1.92 15.48 -1.86
CA THR A 100 2.59 16.78 -1.73
C THR A 100 1.61 17.94 -1.92
N ASP A 101 0.67 17.79 -2.86
CA ASP A 101 -0.37 18.77 -3.16
C ASP A 101 -1.53 18.77 -2.14
N GLY A 102 -1.53 17.82 -1.20
CA GLY A 102 -2.58 17.66 -0.19
C GLY A 102 -3.88 17.06 -0.73
N GLU A 103 -3.84 16.42 -1.90
CA GLU A 103 -4.98 15.78 -2.54
C GLU A 103 -5.24 14.37 -1.98
N ALA A 104 -6.50 13.94 -2.03
CA ALA A 104 -6.84 12.54 -1.75
C ALA A 104 -6.17 11.65 -2.81
N VAL A 105 -5.56 10.53 -2.43
CA VAL A 105 -4.85 9.62 -3.36
C VAL A 105 -5.77 8.54 -3.92
N VAL A 106 -6.64 7.97 -3.09
CA VAL A 106 -7.63 6.96 -3.49
C VAL A 106 -9.00 7.62 -3.46
N PRO A 107 -9.73 7.72 -4.59
CA PRO A 107 -11.13 8.15 -4.55
C PRO A 107 -11.97 7.13 -3.76
N GLU A 108 -12.94 7.62 -2.99
CA GLU A 108 -13.90 6.78 -2.23
C GLU A 108 -14.60 5.76 -3.12
#